data_AF-A0A923PQF0-F1
#
_entry.id   AF-A0A923PQF0-F1
#
_cell.length_a   1.000
_cell.length_b   1.000
_cell.length_c   1.000
_cell.angle_alpha   90.00
_cell.angle_beta   90.00
_cell.angle_gamma   90.00
#
_symmetry.space_group_name_H-M   'P 1'
#
loop_
_entity.id
_entity.type
_entity.pdbx_description
1 polymer ?
#
loop_
_entity_poly.entity_id
_entity_poly.type
_entity_poly.pdbx_seq_one_letter_code
_entity_poly.pdbx_strand_id
1 'polypeptide(L)'
;MQVQYTSLFQVRCWHGYFPKDVCPVLQLVPTAETAALMREFMVRQVDRAEGITNFYYGTYRERPGALLELEQPLLLSFRVRPTDDKFLVYTDVDLRDSFSHGYHFSNLATTDTPVGKTLTAGTANWLRRCATGFDFARPASCTLVDETGESWGAYPSDGDSVFSAPAADTLRLNGAGLPSGRYQIISEGAVLHDFLLMGNADQQGDLGLLSVYLGAIKGQHIVVDGAIVEESYHLSFPARSTIWRYHFLDQSEPPYDRLVLSAVGPGGASDWEQVPGQRVLSNGAAATVIQSTAPIPLRKVPEQRLQVLASRTENGRTQSYTIPLPVAVGDAVSHSPPASAENTEQEPLFSDLYIYL
;
A
#
# COMPACT_ATOMS: atom_id res chain seq x y z
N MET A 1 40.90 -11.57 0.06
CA MET A 1 40.46 -10.66 1.14
C MET A 1 39.08 -11.09 1.59
N GLN A 2 38.85 -11.27 2.90
CA GLN A 2 37.56 -11.69 3.44
C GLN A 2 36.73 -10.44 3.80
N VAL A 3 35.53 -10.31 3.20
CA VAL A 3 34.57 -9.25 3.53
C VAL A 3 33.76 -9.68 4.75
N GLN A 4 33.65 -8.81 5.75
CA GLN A 4 32.75 -8.99 6.89
C GLN A 4 31.49 -8.17 6.65
N TYR A 5 30.32 -8.76 6.88
CA TYR A 5 29.04 -8.09 6.70
C TYR A 5 28.40 -7.81 8.05
N THR A 6 28.02 -6.55 8.27
CA THR A 6 27.28 -6.10 9.46
C THR A 6 25.87 -5.70 9.04
N SER A 7 24.85 -6.02 9.85
CA SER A 7 23.47 -5.60 9.56
C SER A 7 23.36 -4.07 9.65
N LEU A 8 22.73 -3.44 8.67
CA LEU A 8 22.44 -2.00 8.67
C LEU A 8 21.02 -1.74 9.14
N PHE A 9 20.05 -2.31 8.44
CA PHE A 9 18.64 -2.20 8.77
C PHE A 9 17.88 -3.33 8.09
N GLN A 10 16.65 -3.56 8.55
CA GLN A 10 15.69 -4.46 7.91
C GLN A 10 14.39 -3.74 7.60
N VAL A 11 13.74 -4.16 6.52
CA VAL A 11 12.39 -3.74 6.17
C VAL A 11 11.50 -4.98 6.14
N ARG A 12 10.41 -4.95 6.91
CA ARG A 12 9.39 -6.00 6.95
C ARG A 12 8.12 -5.47 6.30
N CYS A 13 7.64 -6.16 5.29
CA CYS A 13 6.40 -5.79 4.62
C CYS A 13 5.21 -6.43 5.34
N TRP A 14 4.30 -5.59 5.82
CA TRP A 14 3.09 -5.99 6.53
C TRP A 14 1.83 -5.68 5.75
N HIS A 15 0.86 -6.59 5.80
CA HIS A 15 -0.42 -6.38 5.13
C HIS A 15 -1.55 -7.21 5.75
N GLY A 16 -2.65 -6.56 6.15
CA GLY A 16 -3.74 -7.19 6.92
C GLY A 16 -4.51 -8.32 6.22
N TYR A 17 -4.39 -8.43 4.90
CA TYR A 17 -4.90 -9.57 4.12
C TYR A 17 -4.22 -10.89 4.46
N PHE A 18 -2.92 -10.88 4.79
CA PHE A 18 -2.16 -12.12 4.97
C PHE A 18 -2.18 -12.60 6.43
N PRO A 19 -2.00 -13.92 6.68
CA PRO A 19 -1.91 -14.44 8.04
C PRO A 19 -0.76 -13.82 8.81
N LYS A 20 -1.00 -13.45 10.07
CA LYS A 20 -0.02 -12.79 10.96
C LYS A 20 0.53 -11.49 10.38
N ASP A 21 -0.22 -10.85 9.48
CA ASP A 21 0.11 -9.61 8.81
C ASP A 21 1.39 -9.65 7.96
N VAL A 22 1.94 -10.83 7.66
CA VAL A 22 3.17 -10.98 6.88
C VAL A 22 2.88 -10.85 5.38
N CYS A 23 3.49 -9.90 4.69
CA CYS A 23 3.27 -9.66 3.25
C CYS A 23 4.42 -10.21 2.38
N PRO A 24 4.35 -11.45 1.87
CA PRO A 24 5.44 -12.05 1.10
C PRO A 24 5.48 -11.59 -0.37
N VAL A 25 4.51 -10.80 -0.79
CA VAL A 25 4.30 -10.43 -2.20
C VAL A 25 4.81 -9.03 -2.53
N LEU A 26 5.54 -8.39 -1.62
CA LEU A 26 6.18 -7.10 -1.86
C LEU A 26 7.69 -7.26 -1.98
N GLN A 27 8.27 -6.54 -2.93
CA GLN A 27 9.70 -6.47 -3.17
C GLN A 27 10.17 -5.01 -3.13
N LEU A 28 11.38 -4.81 -2.63
CA LEU A 28 12.07 -3.53 -2.66
C LEU A 28 13.06 -3.56 -3.82
N VAL A 29 12.82 -2.75 -4.85
CA VAL A 29 13.68 -2.69 -6.04
C VAL A 29 14.48 -1.39 -6.00
N PRO A 30 15.82 -1.42 -5.86
CA PRO A 30 16.61 -0.19 -5.81
C PRO A 30 16.43 0.61 -7.11
N THR A 31 16.46 1.93 -6.99
CA THR A 31 16.60 2.81 -8.17
C THR A 31 17.99 2.66 -8.79
N ALA A 32 18.21 3.22 -9.98
CA ALA A 32 19.51 3.11 -10.65
C ALA A 32 20.63 3.78 -9.83
N GLU A 33 20.33 4.95 -9.27
CA GLU A 33 21.19 5.73 -8.38
C GLU A 33 21.48 4.94 -7.11
N THR A 34 20.44 4.42 -6.47
CA THR A 34 20.55 3.61 -5.25
C THR A 34 21.39 2.35 -5.49
N ALA A 35 21.20 1.66 -6.62
CA ALA A 35 22.01 0.49 -6.97
C ALA A 35 23.49 0.85 -7.20
N ALA A 36 23.78 2.06 -7.70
CA ALA A 36 25.15 2.56 -7.83
C ALA A 36 25.77 2.86 -6.45
N LEU A 37 25.06 3.61 -5.61
CA LEU A 37 25.48 3.93 -4.24
C LEU A 37 25.68 2.66 -3.41
N MET A 38 24.77 1.69 -3.51
CA MET A 38 24.92 0.41 -2.80
C MET A 38 26.21 -0.34 -3.21
N ARG A 39 26.61 -0.29 -4.50
CA ARG A 39 27.88 -0.88 -4.92
C ARG A 39 29.09 -0.11 -4.39
N GLU A 40 29.03 1.22 -4.45
CA GLU A 40 30.08 2.12 -3.98
C GLU A 40 30.34 1.96 -2.47
N PHE A 41 29.28 1.94 -1.68
CA PHE A 41 29.32 1.83 -0.23
C PHE A 41 29.27 0.37 0.28
N MET A 42 29.43 -0.63 -0.61
CA MET A 42 29.38 -2.06 -0.27
C MET A 42 28.14 -2.49 0.53
N VAL A 43 27.00 -1.85 0.25
CA VAL A 43 25.69 -2.20 0.81
C VAL A 43 25.10 -3.35 -0.01
N ARG A 44 24.68 -4.40 0.68
CA ARG A 44 24.08 -5.59 0.10
C ARG A 44 22.65 -5.76 0.59
N GLN A 45 21.71 -5.78 -0.34
CA GLN A 45 20.34 -6.20 -0.09
C GLN A 45 20.24 -7.74 -0.16
N VAL A 46 19.49 -8.32 0.77
CA VAL A 46 19.17 -9.75 0.79
C VAL A 46 17.69 -9.92 1.11
N ASP A 47 16.93 -10.32 0.10
CA ASP A 47 15.53 -10.68 0.27
C ASP A 47 15.43 -12.03 0.97
N ARG A 48 14.55 -12.11 1.96
CA ARG A 48 14.26 -13.33 2.73
C ARG A 48 12.82 -13.76 2.46
N ALA A 49 12.47 -14.95 2.93
CA ALA A 49 11.07 -15.37 2.98
C ALA A 49 10.24 -14.38 3.82
N GLU A 50 8.91 -14.47 3.69
CA GLU A 50 7.99 -13.72 4.57
C GLU A 50 8.08 -12.19 4.43
N GLY A 51 8.48 -11.67 3.27
CA GLY A 51 8.44 -10.23 3.00
C GLY A 51 9.47 -9.42 3.80
N ILE A 52 10.53 -10.06 4.27
CA ILE A 52 11.63 -9.41 4.99
C ILE A 52 12.77 -9.13 4.02
N THR A 53 13.25 -7.90 4.00
CA THR A 53 14.43 -7.48 3.24
C THR A 53 15.49 -6.96 4.20
N ASN A 54 16.66 -7.60 4.20
CA ASN A 54 17.78 -7.19 5.06
C ASN A 54 18.83 -6.44 4.25
N PHE A 55 19.38 -5.39 4.84
CA PHE A 55 20.47 -4.62 4.28
C PHE A 55 21.72 -4.82 5.14
N TYR A 56 22.82 -5.18 4.50
CA TYR A 56 24.09 -5.42 5.15
C TYR A 56 25.16 -4.51 4.57
N TYR A 57 26.10 -4.10 5.41
CA TYR A 57 27.26 -3.32 5.02
C TYR A 57 28.52 -4.19 5.06
N GLY A 58 29.26 -4.23 3.95
CA GLY A 58 30.51 -4.96 3.84
C GLY A 58 31.72 -4.11 4.24
N THR A 59 32.56 -4.63 5.13
CA THR A 59 33.85 -4.03 5.50
C THR A 59 35.02 -4.98 5.27
N TYR A 60 36.20 -4.41 5.04
CA TYR A 60 37.47 -5.15 5.06
C TYR A 60 38.13 -4.94 6.42
N ARG A 61 38.77 -5.98 6.97
CA ARG A 61 39.38 -5.92 8.32
C ARG A 61 40.39 -4.78 8.55
N GLU A 62 41.03 -4.31 7.48
CA GLU A 62 42.16 -3.37 7.57
C GLU A 62 41.79 -1.93 7.20
N ARG A 63 40.55 -1.66 6.78
CA ARG A 63 40.11 -0.31 6.42
C ARG A 63 38.68 -0.06 6.92
N PRO A 64 38.45 0.99 7.74
CA PRO A 64 37.09 1.47 7.96
C PRO A 64 36.50 1.79 6.57
N GLY A 65 35.30 1.31 6.30
CA GLY A 65 34.70 1.55 4.99
C GLY A 65 33.99 2.91 4.95
N ALA A 66 33.82 3.45 3.75
CA ALA A 66 33.34 4.81 3.50
C ALA A 66 31.97 5.14 4.11
N LEU A 67 31.12 4.15 4.36
CA LEU A 67 29.80 4.39 4.95
C LEU A 67 29.89 4.89 6.40
N LEU A 68 30.94 4.52 7.14
CA LEU A 68 31.11 4.95 8.53
C LEU A 68 31.67 6.37 8.64
N GLU A 69 32.16 6.92 7.53
CA GLU A 69 32.79 8.24 7.43
C GLU A 69 31.88 9.25 6.69
N LEU A 70 30.57 8.98 6.63
CA LEU A 70 29.61 9.87 5.97
C LEU A 70 29.59 11.24 6.65
N GLU A 71 29.99 12.27 5.90
CA GLU A 71 29.84 13.68 6.30
C GLU A 71 28.40 14.18 6.08
N GLN A 72 27.70 13.57 5.12
CA GLN A 72 26.33 13.90 4.76
C GLN A 72 25.46 12.63 4.72
N PRO A 73 24.16 12.73 5.06
CA PRO A 73 23.26 11.60 4.95
C PRO A 73 23.22 11.05 3.52
N LEU A 74 23.32 9.72 3.40
CA LEU A 74 23.20 9.00 2.15
C LEU A 74 21.76 8.53 1.95
N LEU A 75 21.10 8.99 0.89
CA LEU A 75 19.76 8.54 0.52
C LEU A 75 19.80 7.23 -0.28
N LEU A 76 19.10 6.20 0.22
CA LEU A 76 18.77 5.00 -0.54
C LEU A 76 17.27 4.98 -0.86
N SER A 77 16.94 4.92 -2.15
CA SER A 77 15.57 4.92 -2.67
C SER A 77 15.20 3.57 -3.31
N PHE A 78 14.08 3.00 -2.88
CA PHE A 78 13.59 1.70 -3.33
C PHE A 78 12.16 1.82 -3.83
N ARG A 79 11.88 1.26 -5.00
CA ARG A 79 10.50 1.10 -5.48
C ARG A 79 9.86 -0.05 -4.72
N VAL A 80 8.65 0.17 -4.24
CA VAL A 80 7.86 -0.87 -3.59
C VAL A 80 7.02 -1.56 -4.66
N ARG A 81 7.37 -2.80 -5.01
CA ARG A 81 6.75 -3.53 -6.12
C ARG A 81 5.97 -4.75 -5.62
N PRO A 82 4.69 -4.89 -6.02
CA PRO A 82 3.96 -6.12 -5.80
C PRO A 82 4.38 -7.18 -6.83
N THR A 83 4.54 -8.42 -6.39
CA THR A 83 4.74 -9.59 -7.24
C THR A 83 3.43 -10.33 -7.54
N ASP A 84 2.38 -10.01 -6.80
CA ASP A 84 1.00 -10.47 -7.01
C ASP A 84 0.24 -9.40 -7.82
N ASP A 85 -0.27 -9.78 -8.98
CA ASP A 85 -1.03 -8.89 -9.87
C ASP A 85 -2.37 -8.46 -9.26
N LYS A 86 -2.87 -9.20 -8.28
CA LYS A 86 -4.10 -8.92 -7.55
C LYS A 86 -3.87 -8.11 -6.27
N PHE A 87 -2.63 -7.69 -5.98
CA PHE A 87 -2.30 -6.96 -4.75
C PHE A 87 -3.27 -5.79 -4.49
N LEU A 88 -3.41 -4.93 -5.49
CA LEU A 88 -4.27 -3.76 -5.44
C LEU A 88 -5.76 -4.08 -5.15
N VAL A 89 -6.21 -5.27 -5.53
CA VAL A 89 -7.60 -5.70 -5.33
C VAL A 89 -7.90 -5.91 -3.85
N TYR A 90 -6.97 -6.45 -3.07
CA TYR A 90 -7.17 -6.71 -1.64
C TYR A 90 -6.48 -5.71 -0.70
N THR A 91 -5.79 -4.69 -1.23
CA THR A 91 -5.23 -3.59 -0.44
C THR A 91 -6.17 -2.40 -0.43
N ASP A 92 -6.33 -1.74 0.71
CA ASP A 92 -7.14 -0.53 0.84
C ASP A 92 -6.41 0.70 0.29
N VAL A 93 -6.35 0.77 -1.04
CA VAL A 93 -5.76 1.88 -1.81
C VAL A 93 -6.74 2.35 -2.87
N ASP A 94 -6.69 3.64 -3.23
CA ASP A 94 -7.51 4.17 -4.32
C ASP A 94 -6.94 3.69 -5.66
N LEU A 95 -7.70 2.81 -6.33
CA LEU A 95 -7.30 2.22 -7.60
C LEU A 95 -7.36 3.22 -8.75
N ARG A 96 -8.23 4.23 -8.64
CA ARG A 96 -8.54 5.16 -9.74
C ARG A 96 -7.31 5.96 -10.17
N ASP A 97 -6.44 6.25 -9.21
CA ASP A 97 -5.25 7.08 -9.40
C ASP A 97 -3.93 6.31 -9.26
N SER A 98 -3.97 4.98 -9.23
CA SER A 98 -2.77 4.15 -9.02
C SER A 98 -1.67 4.35 -10.07
N PHE A 99 -2.02 4.83 -11.27
CA PHE A 99 -1.07 5.17 -12.33
C PHE A 99 -0.48 6.58 -12.21
N SER A 100 -1.22 7.50 -11.61
CA SER A 100 -0.84 8.92 -11.51
C SER A 100 -0.30 9.27 -10.12
N HIS A 101 -0.45 8.39 -9.13
CA HIS A 101 -0.05 8.60 -7.75
C HIS A 101 0.64 7.36 -7.17
N GLY A 102 1.47 7.57 -6.16
CA GLY A 102 2.23 6.53 -5.47
C GLY A 102 2.40 6.87 -4.00
N TYR A 103 2.68 5.86 -3.19
CA TYR A 103 3.00 6.05 -1.78
C TYR A 103 4.45 6.50 -1.60
N HIS A 104 4.68 7.49 -0.74
CA HIS A 104 6.02 7.80 -0.24
C HIS A 104 6.17 7.28 1.18
N PHE A 105 7.21 6.48 1.40
CA PHE A 105 7.60 6.01 2.72
C PHE A 105 8.97 6.55 3.02
N SER A 106 9.19 7.06 4.23
CA SER A 106 10.47 7.64 4.62
C SER A 106 10.80 7.29 6.06
N ASN A 107 12.04 6.90 6.33
CA ASN A 107 12.48 6.70 7.71
C ASN A 107 12.52 8.00 8.54
N LEU A 108 12.30 9.16 7.91
CA LEU A 108 12.11 10.45 8.60
C LEU A 108 10.68 10.63 9.13
N ALA A 109 9.71 9.86 8.64
CA ALA A 109 8.29 9.98 8.95
C ALA A 109 7.74 8.66 9.53
N THR A 110 8.40 8.13 10.56
CA THR A 110 8.02 6.88 11.22
C THR A 110 7.16 7.11 12.46
N THR A 111 6.31 6.13 12.78
CA THR A 111 5.68 6.02 14.11
C THR A 111 6.35 4.91 14.90
N ASP A 112 6.78 5.21 16.12
CA ASP A 112 7.33 4.19 17.02
C ASP A 112 6.22 3.26 17.54
N THR A 113 6.46 1.96 17.46
CA THR A 113 5.54 0.93 17.94
C THR A 113 6.32 -0.12 18.74
N PRO A 114 5.65 -0.97 19.55
CA PRO A 114 6.34 -2.03 20.31
C PRO A 114 7.14 -3.02 19.46
N VAL A 115 6.86 -3.07 18.15
CA VAL A 115 7.46 -4.00 17.20
C VAL A 115 8.52 -3.34 16.30
N GLY A 116 8.74 -2.03 16.43
CA GLY A 116 9.68 -1.25 15.62
C GLY A 116 9.09 0.04 15.06
N LYS A 117 9.77 0.63 14.07
CA LYS A 117 9.34 1.85 13.40
C LYS A 117 8.37 1.50 12.26
N THR A 118 7.17 2.04 12.27
CA THR A 118 6.15 1.73 11.25
C THR A 118 6.05 2.85 10.21
N LEU A 119 5.94 2.43 8.95
CA LEU A 119 5.73 3.22 7.75
C LEU A 119 4.38 2.80 7.13
N THR A 120 3.32 3.53 7.46
CA THR A 120 1.94 3.15 7.07
C THR A 120 1.53 3.79 5.75
N ALA A 121 0.96 2.97 4.85
CA ALA A 121 0.30 3.48 3.66
C ALA A 121 -0.97 4.22 4.06
N GLY A 122 -1.04 5.50 3.72
CA GLY A 122 -2.16 6.37 4.07
C GLY A 122 -2.25 7.56 3.11
N THR A 123 -3.35 8.29 3.18
CA THR A 123 -3.65 9.42 2.27
C THR A 123 -2.61 10.52 2.32
N ALA A 124 -2.03 10.79 3.50
CA ALA A 124 -0.94 11.78 3.66
C ALA A 124 0.34 11.44 2.88
N ASN A 125 0.52 10.15 2.54
CA ASN A 125 1.67 9.64 1.81
C ASN A 125 1.33 9.35 0.34
N TRP A 126 0.10 9.58 -0.10
CA TRP A 126 -0.37 9.34 -1.47
C TRP A 126 -0.13 10.57 -2.33
N LEU A 127 0.94 10.54 -3.11
CA LEU A 127 1.46 11.71 -3.82
C LEU A 127 1.43 11.49 -5.32
N ARG A 128 1.24 12.58 -6.08
CA ARG A 128 1.28 12.54 -7.54
C ARG A 128 2.65 12.06 -8.00
N ARG A 129 2.69 11.10 -8.93
CA ARG A 129 3.91 10.65 -9.61
C ARG A 129 4.30 11.60 -10.71
N CYS A 130 5.61 11.74 -10.84
CA CYS A 130 6.27 12.47 -11.89
C CYS A 130 7.47 11.65 -12.36
N ALA A 131 7.58 11.39 -13.67
CA ALA A 131 8.74 10.69 -14.21
C ALA A 131 9.94 11.65 -14.36
N THR A 132 9.73 12.77 -15.08
CA THR A 132 10.82 13.67 -15.51
C THR A 132 10.49 15.16 -15.37
N GLY A 133 9.28 15.51 -14.96
CA GLY A 133 8.82 16.91 -14.92
C GLY A 133 7.34 17.06 -15.29
N PHE A 134 6.80 18.25 -15.03
CA PHE A 134 5.45 18.65 -15.44
C PHE A 134 5.35 20.17 -15.57
N ASP A 135 4.34 20.62 -16.31
CA ASP A 135 4.00 22.02 -16.49
C ASP A 135 2.96 22.44 -15.43
N PHE A 136 3.06 23.67 -14.93
CA PHE A 136 2.14 24.25 -13.95
C PHE A 136 2.04 25.78 -14.09
N ALA A 137 1.03 26.38 -13.45
CA ALA A 137 0.81 27.82 -13.47
C ALA A 137 2.02 28.54 -12.85
N ARG A 138 2.52 29.56 -13.56
CA ARG A 138 3.76 30.25 -13.21
C ARG A 138 3.56 31.17 -11.98
N PRO A 139 4.20 30.88 -10.84
CA PRO A 139 4.18 31.78 -9.69
C PRO A 139 5.14 32.96 -9.91
N ALA A 140 5.05 34.00 -9.07
CA ALA A 140 6.00 35.10 -9.07
C ALA A 140 7.42 34.63 -8.67
N SER A 141 7.48 33.75 -7.68
CA SER A 141 8.70 33.04 -7.30
C SER A 141 8.36 31.66 -6.72
N CYS A 142 9.25 30.69 -6.83
CA CYS A 142 9.11 29.42 -6.11
C CYS A 142 10.45 28.73 -5.90
N THR A 143 10.50 27.80 -4.94
CA THR A 143 11.67 26.97 -4.64
C THR A 143 11.26 25.50 -4.71
N LEU A 144 12.10 24.68 -5.34
CA LEU A 144 12.02 23.23 -5.27
C LEU A 144 12.82 22.76 -4.04
N VAL A 145 12.15 22.08 -3.11
CA VAL A 145 12.80 21.45 -1.96
C VAL A 145 12.52 19.96 -1.92
N ASP A 146 13.45 19.18 -1.38
CA ASP A 146 13.21 17.77 -1.08
C ASP A 146 12.57 17.57 0.32
N GLU A 147 12.35 16.32 0.71
CA GLU A 147 11.78 15.98 2.03
C GLU A 147 12.68 16.33 3.22
N THR A 148 13.98 16.53 3.00
CA THR A 148 14.91 17.01 4.04
C THR A 148 14.75 18.51 4.26
N GLY A 149 14.29 19.23 3.22
CA GLY A 149 14.18 20.68 3.17
C GLY A 149 15.33 21.33 2.39
N GLU A 150 16.20 20.53 1.76
CA GLU A 150 17.28 21.03 0.93
C GLU A 150 16.71 21.61 -0.37
N SER A 151 17.23 22.77 -0.77
CA SER A 151 16.80 23.47 -1.98
C SER A 151 17.55 22.98 -3.20
N TRP A 152 16.81 22.48 -4.19
CA TRP A 152 17.35 21.99 -5.46
C TRP A 152 17.28 23.02 -6.60
N GLY A 153 16.58 24.13 -6.38
CA GLY A 153 16.54 25.24 -7.33
C GLY A 153 15.41 26.20 -7.03
N ALA A 154 15.50 27.41 -7.58
CA ALA A 154 14.50 28.45 -7.42
C ALA A 154 14.10 29.06 -8.76
N TYR A 155 12.95 29.71 -8.79
CA TYR A 155 12.49 30.54 -9.90
C TYR A 155 12.07 31.91 -9.35
N PRO A 156 12.42 33.02 -10.03
CA PRO A 156 13.45 33.09 -11.07
C PRO A 156 14.85 32.73 -10.53
N SER A 157 15.74 32.22 -11.37
CA SER A 157 17.13 31.92 -11.01
C SER A 157 18.13 32.62 -11.92
N ASP A 158 19.31 32.90 -11.38
CA ASP A 158 20.44 33.51 -12.12
C ASP A 158 21.37 32.48 -12.81
N GLY A 159 21.03 31.18 -12.80
CA GLY A 159 21.88 30.10 -13.33
C GLY A 159 21.10 28.87 -13.81
N ASP A 160 21.79 27.72 -13.89
CA ASP A 160 21.19 26.42 -14.26
C ASP A 160 19.99 26.13 -13.36
N SER A 161 18.82 26.12 -13.98
CA SER A 161 17.54 26.03 -13.28
C SER A 161 16.88 24.70 -13.57
N VAL A 162 16.39 24.06 -12.50
CA VAL A 162 15.40 22.97 -12.60
C VAL A 162 14.06 23.45 -13.17
N PHE A 163 13.88 24.77 -13.33
CA PHE A 163 12.68 25.37 -13.90
C PHE A 163 12.95 25.99 -15.28
N SER A 164 12.00 25.84 -16.20
CA SER A 164 11.99 26.51 -17.50
C SER A 164 10.63 27.12 -17.77
N ALA A 165 10.56 28.19 -18.56
CA ALA A 165 9.31 28.90 -18.82
C ALA A 165 8.89 28.78 -20.29
N PRO A 166 8.18 27.70 -20.66
CA PRO A 166 7.80 27.46 -22.05
C PRO A 166 6.76 28.47 -22.58
N ALA A 167 6.00 29.13 -21.69
CA ALA A 167 5.02 30.16 -22.04
C ALA A 167 4.99 31.28 -20.98
N ALA A 168 4.24 32.35 -21.25
CA ALA A 168 4.17 33.52 -20.37
C ALA A 168 3.63 33.19 -18.97
N ASP A 169 2.60 32.34 -18.89
CA ASP A 169 1.85 31.95 -17.69
C ASP A 169 2.17 30.53 -17.21
N THR A 170 3.12 29.84 -17.85
CA THR A 170 3.44 28.44 -17.58
C THR A 170 4.89 28.29 -17.17
N LEU A 171 5.13 27.57 -16.08
CA LEU A 171 6.46 27.11 -15.65
C LEU A 171 6.51 25.58 -15.78
N ARG A 172 7.66 25.06 -16.19
CA ARG A 172 7.93 23.64 -16.33
C ARG A 172 9.03 23.25 -15.37
N LEU A 173 8.74 22.28 -14.50
CA LEU A 173 9.77 21.57 -13.76
C LEU A 173 10.47 20.58 -14.70
N ASN A 174 11.79 20.64 -14.77
CA ASN A 174 12.64 19.62 -15.37
C ASN A 174 13.30 18.80 -14.25
N GLY A 175 12.77 17.61 -14.01
CA GLY A 175 13.32 16.67 -13.04
C GLY A 175 14.44 15.80 -13.58
N ALA A 176 14.89 16.00 -14.82
CA ALA A 176 16.02 15.26 -15.37
C ALA A 176 17.29 15.54 -14.55
N GLY A 177 17.91 14.48 -14.01
CA GLY A 177 19.11 14.57 -13.20
C GLY A 177 18.86 14.74 -11.69
N LEU A 178 17.62 14.95 -11.27
CA LEU A 178 17.26 14.90 -9.85
C LEU A 178 17.15 13.43 -9.37
N PRO A 179 17.60 13.12 -8.15
CA PRO A 179 17.38 11.81 -7.56
C PRO A 179 15.90 11.45 -7.42
N SER A 180 15.59 10.15 -7.37
CA SER A 180 14.23 9.73 -7.02
C SER A 180 13.93 10.04 -5.55
N GLY A 181 12.81 10.71 -5.30
CA GLY A 181 12.43 11.17 -3.96
C GLY A 181 11.12 11.95 -3.95
N ARG A 182 10.71 12.39 -2.75
CA ARG A 182 9.61 13.34 -2.57
C ARG A 182 10.13 14.77 -2.69
N TYR A 183 9.39 15.58 -3.42
CA TYR A 183 9.71 16.99 -3.64
C TYR A 183 8.48 17.87 -3.43
N GLN A 184 8.74 19.10 -3.02
CA GLN A 184 7.74 20.15 -2.88
C GLN A 184 8.15 21.39 -3.66
N ILE A 185 7.20 22.02 -4.34
CA ILE A 185 7.36 23.36 -4.91
C ILE A 185 6.68 24.33 -3.96
N ILE A 186 7.44 25.25 -3.37
CA ILE A 186 6.96 26.22 -2.38
C ILE A 186 7.00 27.62 -2.99
N SER A 187 5.92 28.38 -2.84
CA SER A 187 5.82 29.80 -3.24
C SER A 187 5.23 30.59 -2.09
N GLU A 188 5.86 31.70 -1.71
CA GLU A 188 5.37 32.58 -0.64
C GLU A 188 5.08 31.83 0.69
N GLY A 189 5.85 30.76 0.97
CA GLY A 189 5.68 29.93 2.15
C GLY A 189 4.58 28.86 2.06
N ALA A 190 3.81 28.82 0.98
CA ALA A 190 2.80 27.79 0.73
C ALA A 190 3.30 26.69 -0.21
N VAL A 191 2.94 25.44 0.07
CA VAL A 191 3.22 24.30 -0.83
C VAL A 191 2.25 24.37 -2.01
N LEU A 192 2.77 24.64 -3.21
CA LEU A 192 2.01 24.64 -4.45
C LEU A 192 1.81 23.21 -4.99
N HIS A 193 2.86 22.40 -4.93
CA HIS A 193 2.85 21.02 -5.39
C HIS A 193 3.65 20.14 -4.43
N ASP A 194 3.17 18.91 -4.21
CA ASP A 194 3.83 17.85 -3.46
C ASP A 194 3.74 16.57 -4.30
N PHE A 195 4.89 16.00 -4.66
CA PHE A 195 4.95 14.95 -5.66
C PHE A 195 6.14 14.00 -5.44
N LEU A 196 6.05 12.84 -6.09
CA LEU A 196 7.09 11.82 -6.15
C LEU A 196 7.78 11.85 -7.50
N LEU A 197 9.10 12.08 -7.49
CA LEU A 197 9.92 11.90 -8.66
C LEU A 197 10.43 10.45 -8.70
N MET A 198 9.95 9.66 -9.67
CA MET A 198 10.27 8.23 -9.78
C MET A 198 11.40 7.92 -10.78
N GLY A 199 11.82 8.92 -11.56
CA GLY A 199 12.80 8.77 -12.64
C GLY A 199 12.27 7.95 -13.83
N ASN A 200 13.16 7.66 -14.78
CA ASN A 200 12.80 6.98 -16.05
C ASN A 200 12.50 5.48 -15.91
N ALA A 201 12.80 4.89 -14.75
CA ALA A 201 12.69 3.45 -14.53
C ALA A 201 11.37 3.02 -13.90
N ASP A 202 10.43 3.94 -13.65
CA ASP A 202 9.11 3.61 -13.07
C ASP A 202 8.38 2.57 -13.94
N GLN A 203 7.85 1.52 -13.31
CA GLN A 203 7.09 0.50 -14.00
C GLN A 203 5.64 0.56 -13.55
N GLN A 204 4.74 0.32 -14.51
CA GLN A 204 3.33 0.12 -14.19
C GLN A 204 3.18 -0.99 -13.14
N GLY A 205 2.51 -0.68 -12.03
CA GLY A 205 2.32 -1.61 -10.91
C GLY A 205 3.21 -1.36 -9.70
N ASP A 206 4.29 -0.55 -9.81
CA ASP A 206 5.00 -0.07 -8.62
C ASP A 206 4.00 0.68 -7.72
N LEU A 207 4.02 0.47 -6.39
CA LEU A 207 3.09 1.11 -5.44
C LEU A 207 3.57 2.50 -5.00
N GLY A 208 4.88 2.75 -5.09
CA GLY A 208 5.49 3.94 -4.53
C GLY A 208 6.99 3.82 -4.31
N LEU A 209 7.53 4.71 -3.48
CA LEU A 209 8.95 4.84 -3.18
C LEU A 209 9.18 4.80 -1.66
N LEU A 210 10.12 3.96 -1.24
CA LEU A 210 10.69 3.94 0.11
C LEU A 210 12.05 4.66 0.09
N SER A 211 12.17 5.70 0.88
CA SER A 211 13.38 6.50 1.08
C SER A 211 13.98 6.17 2.45
N VAL A 212 15.25 5.76 2.47
CA VAL A 212 15.99 5.46 3.70
C VAL A 212 17.26 6.30 3.73
N TYR A 213 17.33 7.22 4.68
CA TYR A 213 18.53 8.03 4.91
C TYR A 213 19.47 7.29 5.86
N LEU A 214 20.71 7.07 5.42
CA LEU A 214 21.81 6.57 6.23
C LEU A 214 22.65 7.75 6.73
N GLY A 215 22.87 7.86 8.03
CA GLY A 215 23.54 9.01 8.64
C GLY A 215 22.62 9.74 9.62
N ALA A 216 23.14 10.78 10.27
CA ALA A 216 22.39 11.58 11.23
C ALA A 216 21.54 12.64 10.51
N ILE A 217 20.21 12.49 10.53
CA ILE A 217 19.28 13.46 9.96
C ILE A 217 17.98 13.50 10.76
N LYS A 218 17.55 14.70 11.17
CA LYS A 218 16.29 14.93 11.92
C LYS A 218 16.09 13.96 13.12
N GLY A 219 17.17 13.59 13.82
CA GLY A 219 17.13 12.67 14.95
C GLY A 219 17.02 11.17 14.59
N GLN A 220 17.07 10.82 13.31
CA GLN A 220 17.20 9.45 12.82
C GLN A 220 18.67 9.11 12.57
N HIS A 221 19.04 7.89 12.92
CA HIS A 221 20.41 7.51 13.18
C HIS A 221 20.63 6.03 12.83
N ILE A 222 20.92 5.71 11.55
CA ILE A 222 21.39 4.35 11.18
C ILE A 222 22.92 4.29 11.27
N VAL A 223 23.60 5.39 10.91
CA VAL A 223 25.05 5.54 11.05
C VAL A 223 25.32 6.80 11.84
N VAL A 224 26.00 6.68 12.97
CA VAL A 224 26.33 7.80 13.87
C VAL A 224 27.72 7.58 14.44
N ASP A 225 28.57 8.60 14.36
CA ASP A 225 29.91 8.62 14.96
C ASP A 225 30.75 7.35 14.63
N GLY A 226 30.66 6.89 13.38
CA GLY A 226 31.38 5.71 12.90
C GLY A 226 30.82 4.36 13.38
N ALA A 227 29.65 4.35 14.03
CA ALA A 227 28.94 3.14 14.45
C ALA A 227 27.63 2.94 13.69
N ILE A 228 27.23 1.69 13.53
CA ILE A 228 25.93 1.31 12.96
C ILE A 228 24.97 1.04 14.11
N VAL A 229 23.82 1.70 14.08
CA VAL A 229 22.67 1.39 14.92
C VAL A 229 21.66 0.68 14.03
N GLU A 230 21.49 -0.62 14.25
CA GLU A 230 20.58 -1.43 13.44
C GLU A 230 19.13 -1.01 13.68
N GLU A 231 18.40 -0.75 12.60
CA GLU A 231 17.00 -0.31 12.64
C GLU A 231 16.06 -1.28 11.94
N SER A 232 14.81 -1.35 12.42
CA SER A 232 13.77 -2.21 11.88
C SER A 232 12.55 -1.40 11.48
N TYR A 233 12.25 -1.40 10.18
CA TYR A 233 11.12 -0.69 9.60
C TYR A 233 10.01 -1.65 9.17
N HIS A 234 8.77 -1.31 9.48
CA HIS A 234 7.58 -2.07 9.10
C HIS A 234 6.78 -1.29 8.07
N LEU A 235 6.80 -1.75 6.82
CA LEU A 235 6.05 -1.16 5.73
C LEU A 235 4.64 -1.76 5.71
N SER A 236 3.64 -1.02 6.21
CA SER A 236 2.31 -1.55 6.50
C SER A 236 1.25 -1.08 5.52
N PHE A 237 0.46 -2.03 5.01
CA PHE A 237 -0.65 -1.79 4.10
C PHE A 237 -1.97 -2.34 4.68
N PRO A 238 -3.03 -1.52 4.77
CA PRO A 238 -4.34 -1.99 5.21
C PRO A 238 -4.99 -2.94 4.18
N ALA A 239 -5.73 -3.94 4.68
CA ALA A 239 -6.56 -4.78 3.83
C ALA A 239 -7.83 -4.03 3.41
N ARG A 240 -8.21 -4.15 2.15
CA ARG A 240 -9.46 -3.58 1.62
C ARG A 240 -10.64 -4.14 2.41
N SER A 241 -11.56 -3.27 2.81
CA SER A 241 -12.81 -3.67 3.45
C SER A 241 -13.97 -3.58 2.46
N THR A 242 -14.88 -4.56 2.51
CA THR A 242 -16.03 -4.64 1.59
C THR A 242 -17.28 -5.08 2.33
N ILE A 243 -18.46 -4.71 1.83
CA ILE A 243 -19.74 -5.28 2.27
C ILE A 243 -19.88 -6.66 1.63
N TRP A 244 -20.00 -7.71 2.42
CA TRP A 244 -20.11 -9.08 1.90
C TRP A 244 -21.57 -9.40 1.65
N ARG A 245 -21.89 -10.00 0.50
CA ARG A 245 -23.23 -10.40 0.11
C ARG A 245 -23.24 -11.87 -0.30
N TYR A 246 -23.98 -12.69 0.44
CA TYR A 246 -24.26 -14.08 0.09
C TYR A 246 -25.60 -14.14 -0.66
N HIS A 247 -25.55 -14.56 -1.92
CA HIS A 247 -26.71 -14.81 -2.76
C HIS A 247 -27.02 -16.31 -2.74
N PHE A 248 -28.07 -16.70 -2.04
CA PHE A 248 -28.52 -18.08 -1.95
C PHE A 248 -29.52 -18.38 -3.08
N LEU A 249 -29.11 -19.26 -4.00
CA LEU A 249 -29.94 -19.77 -5.09
C LEU A 249 -30.45 -21.16 -4.69
N ASP A 250 -31.70 -21.22 -4.27
CA ASP A 250 -32.34 -22.46 -3.88
C ASP A 250 -32.90 -23.19 -5.11
N GLN A 251 -32.34 -24.36 -5.41
CA GLN A 251 -32.80 -25.22 -6.49
C GLN A 251 -33.50 -26.48 -5.97
N SER A 252 -33.75 -26.55 -4.66
CA SER A 252 -34.35 -27.70 -4.03
C SER A 252 -35.89 -27.70 -4.14
N GLU A 253 -36.47 -28.89 -4.23
CA GLU A 253 -37.91 -29.11 -4.21
C GLU A 253 -38.26 -30.05 -3.04
N PRO A 254 -38.93 -29.57 -1.97
CA PRO A 254 -39.35 -28.19 -1.70
C PRO A 254 -38.19 -27.27 -1.29
N PRO A 255 -38.32 -25.94 -1.48
CA PRO A 255 -37.31 -24.97 -1.09
C PRO A 255 -37.13 -24.90 0.43
N TYR A 256 -36.00 -24.35 0.87
CA TYR A 256 -35.70 -24.04 2.25
C TYR A 256 -36.58 -22.90 2.78
N ASP A 257 -37.27 -23.18 3.89
CA ASP A 257 -38.16 -22.22 4.55
C ASP A 257 -37.38 -21.12 5.29
N ARG A 258 -36.17 -21.44 5.74
CA ARG A 258 -35.38 -20.56 6.62
C ARG A 258 -33.89 -20.76 6.43
N LEU A 259 -33.18 -19.64 6.29
CA LEU A 259 -31.73 -19.55 6.27
C LEU A 259 -31.29 -18.68 7.46
N VAL A 260 -30.43 -19.21 8.33
CA VAL A 260 -29.88 -18.46 9.47
C VAL A 260 -28.37 -18.48 9.40
N LEU A 261 -27.77 -17.29 9.28
CA LEU A 261 -26.32 -17.17 9.33
C LEU A 261 -25.80 -17.41 10.75
N SER A 262 -24.70 -18.13 10.86
CA SER A 262 -23.99 -18.40 12.10
C SER A 262 -22.49 -18.28 11.86
N ALA A 263 -21.76 -17.83 12.87
CA ALA A 263 -20.30 -17.71 12.84
C ALA A 263 -19.71 -18.60 13.92
N VAL A 264 -18.67 -19.35 13.56
CA VAL A 264 -17.85 -20.13 14.49
C VAL A 264 -16.52 -19.42 14.65
N GLY A 265 -16.29 -18.86 15.83
CA GLY A 265 -15.07 -18.11 16.16
C GLY A 265 -15.33 -16.96 17.12
N PRO A 266 -14.27 -16.23 17.53
CA PRO A 266 -14.39 -15.01 18.33
C PRO A 266 -15.14 -13.93 17.54
N GLY A 267 -16.16 -13.31 18.15
CA GLY A 267 -16.91 -12.17 17.58
C GLY A 267 -18.38 -12.45 17.23
N GLY A 268 -18.80 -13.71 17.07
CA GLY A 268 -20.20 -14.05 16.77
C GLY A 268 -20.70 -13.53 15.41
N ALA A 269 -21.98 -13.76 15.09
CA ALA A 269 -22.61 -13.37 13.82
C ALA A 269 -23.49 -12.12 13.92
N SER A 270 -23.29 -11.26 14.94
CA SER A 270 -24.17 -10.12 15.22
C SER A 270 -24.20 -9.05 14.13
N ASP A 271 -23.21 -9.05 13.23
CA ASP A 271 -22.96 -7.96 12.29
C ASP A 271 -23.50 -8.26 10.88
N TRP A 272 -24.58 -9.06 10.82
CA TRP A 272 -25.20 -9.51 9.58
C TRP A 272 -26.70 -9.29 9.58
N GLU A 273 -27.22 -8.85 8.44
CA GLU A 273 -28.64 -8.64 8.23
C GLU A 273 -29.13 -9.42 7.01
N GLN A 274 -30.34 -9.97 7.13
CA GLN A 274 -31.04 -10.50 5.98
C GLN A 274 -31.68 -9.33 5.25
N VAL A 275 -31.34 -9.14 3.98
CA VAL A 275 -31.99 -8.10 3.16
C VAL A 275 -33.41 -8.59 2.86
N PRO A 276 -34.47 -7.84 3.23
CA PRO A 276 -35.83 -8.27 2.98
C PRO A 276 -36.09 -8.49 1.47
N GLY A 277 -36.63 -9.66 1.13
CA GLY A 277 -37.07 -9.98 -0.24
C GLY A 277 -36.07 -10.81 -1.07
N GLN A 278 -36.56 -11.36 -2.18
CA GLN A 278 -35.73 -12.02 -3.18
C GLN A 278 -35.17 -10.98 -4.15
N ARG A 279 -33.87 -11.07 -4.45
CA ARG A 279 -33.23 -10.28 -5.50
C ARG A 279 -33.18 -11.09 -6.78
N VAL A 280 -33.67 -10.52 -7.88
CA VAL A 280 -33.52 -11.12 -9.21
C VAL A 280 -32.13 -10.79 -9.74
N LEU A 281 -31.36 -11.82 -10.05
CA LEU A 281 -30.02 -11.71 -10.63
C LEU A 281 -30.07 -11.39 -12.13
N SER A 282 -28.94 -11.05 -12.73
CA SER A 282 -28.83 -10.71 -14.16
C SER A 282 -29.25 -11.85 -15.10
N ASN A 283 -29.20 -13.10 -14.63
CA ASN A 283 -29.67 -14.29 -15.35
C ASN A 283 -31.17 -14.60 -15.14
N GLY A 284 -31.90 -13.76 -14.39
CA GLY A 284 -33.31 -13.95 -14.06
C GLY A 284 -33.59 -14.86 -12.85
N ALA A 285 -32.56 -15.48 -12.26
CA ALA A 285 -32.75 -16.31 -11.07
C ALA A 285 -33.08 -15.45 -9.85
N ALA A 286 -34.00 -15.93 -9.01
CA ALA A 286 -34.27 -15.33 -7.70
C ALA A 286 -33.27 -15.84 -6.66
N ALA A 287 -32.69 -14.93 -5.88
CA ALA A 287 -31.78 -15.25 -4.80
C ALA A 287 -32.24 -14.61 -3.49
N THR A 288 -32.13 -15.33 -2.38
CA THR A 288 -32.21 -14.73 -1.05
C THR A 288 -30.86 -14.14 -0.70
N VAL A 289 -30.81 -12.87 -0.27
CA VAL A 289 -29.55 -12.18 0.02
C VAL A 289 -29.39 -11.96 1.52
N ILE A 290 -28.24 -12.41 2.05
CA ILE A 290 -27.78 -12.05 3.41
C ILE A 290 -26.51 -11.21 3.24
N GLN A 291 -26.44 -10.06 3.91
CA GLN A 291 -25.29 -9.16 3.79
C GLN A 291 -24.73 -8.73 5.15
N SER A 292 -23.47 -8.32 5.17
CA SER A 292 -22.87 -7.71 6.36
C SER A 292 -23.41 -6.29 6.56
N THR A 293 -23.61 -5.90 7.82
CA THR A 293 -24.05 -4.53 8.17
C THR A 293 -22.92 -3.52 8.16
N ALA A 294 -21.67 -4.00 8.23
CA ALA A 294 -20.46 -3.20 8.16
C ALA A 294 -19.46 -3.78 7.14
N PRO A 295 -18.54 -2.96 6.61
CA PRO A 295 -17.44 -3.45 5.80
C PRO A 295 -16.55 -4.42 6.58
N ILE A 296 -16.25 -5.56 5.96
CA ILE A 296 -15.38 -6.60 6.52
C ILE A 296 -14.06 -6.58 5.74
N PRO A 297 -12.90 -6.50 6.43
CA PRO A 297 -11.60 -6.56 5.78
C PRO A 297 -11.40 -7.91 5.08
N LEU A 298 -10.95 -7.86 3.83
CA LEU A 298 -10.57 -9.06 3.09
C LEU A 298 -9.39 -9.73 3.77
N ARG A 299 -9.46 -11.06 3.91
CA ARG A 299 -8.37 -11.86 4.46
C ARG A 299 -8.18 -13.14 3.67
N LYS A 300 -6.92 -13.53 3.49
CA LYS A 300 -6.53 -14.81 2.90
C LYS A 300 -6.98 -15.98 3.74
N VAL A 301 -6.92 -15.84 5.06
CA VAL A 301 -7.43 -16.81 6.03
C VAL A 301 -8.38 -16.06 6.97
N PRO A 302 -9.67 -16.40 6.98
CA PRO A 302 -10.64 -15.70 7.81
C PRO A 302 -10.42 -16.02 9.30
N GLU A 303 -10.70 -15.05 10.16
CA GLU A 303 -10.69 -15.25 11.62
C GLU A 303 -11.91 -16.05 12.10
N GLN A 304 -13.01 -15.94 11.36
CA GLN A 304 -14.28 -16.61 11.66
C GLN A 304 -14.69 -17.51 10.51
N ARG A 305 -15.24 -18.69 10.83
CA ARG A 305 -15.88 -19.55 9.83
C ARG A 305 -17.36 -19.26 9.80
N LEU A 306 -17.84 -18.74 8.68
CA LEU A 306 -19.26 -18.49 8.46
C LEU A 306 -19.93 -19.78 7.98
N GLN A 307 -21.14 -20.01 8.45
CA GLN A 307 -21.98 -21.12 8.05
C GLN A 307 -23.44 -20.66 8.01
N VAL A 308 -24.25 -21.26 7.15
CA VAL A 308 -25.70 -21.07 7.16
C VAL A 308 -26.35 -22.34 7.70
N LEU A 309 -27.28 -22.16 8.63
CA LEU A 309 -28.22 -23.19 9.04
C LEU A 309 -29.45 -23.06 8.14
N ALA A 310 -29.58 -23.98 7.19
CA ALA A 310 -30.71 -24.07 6.29
C ALA A 310 -31.70 -25.09 6.82
N SER A 311 -32.98 -24.72 6.97
CA SER A 311 -34.01 -25.65 7.43
C SER A 311 -35.22 -25.66 6.50
N ARG A 312 -35.78 -26.84 6.30
CA ARG A 312 -37.00 -27.06 5.49
C ARG A 312 -37.93 -28.03 6.19
N THR A 313 -39.22 -27.88 5.96
CA THR A 313 -40.25 -28.74 6.55
C THR A 313 -40.77 -29.73 5.51
N GLU A 314 -40.43 -31.01 5.68
CA GLU A 314 -40.85 -32.08 4.77
C GLU A 314 -41.68 -33.10 5.55
N ASN A 315 -42.92 -33.35 5.11
CA ASN A 315 -43.85 -34.28 5.78
C ASN A 315 -44.04 -34.00 7.29
N GLY A 316 -44.09 -32.72 7.67
CA GLY A 316 -44.24 -32.29 9.06
C GLY A 316 -42.99 -32.45 9.93
N ARG A 317 -41.84 -32.83 9.36
CA ARG A 317 -40.54 -32.89 10.05
C ARG A 317 -39.62 -31.79 9.53
N THR A 318 -39.07 -30.99 10.43
CA THR A 318 -38.03 -30.01 10.09
C THR A 318 -36.69 -30.72 9.94
N GLN A 319 -36.12 -30.69 8.75
CA GLN A 319 -34.74 -31.08 8.48
C GLN A 319 -33.87 -29.82 8.51
N SER A 320 -32.71 -29.91 9.17
CA SER A 320 -31.75 -28.81 9.24
C SER A 320 -30.39 -29.26 8.73
N TYR A 321 -29.75 -28.40 7.94
CA TYR A 321 -28.45 -28.61 7.33
C TYR A 321 -27.55 -27.43 7.69
N THR A 322 -26.30 -27.73 8.05
CA THR A 322 -25.28 -26.71 8.27
C THR A 322 -24.36 -26.69 7.06
N ILE A 323 -24.34 -25.56 6.36
CA ILE A 323 -23.57 -25.39 5.13
C ILE A 323 -22.47 -24.37 5.39
N PRO A 324 -21.18 -24.75 5.28
CA PRO A 324 -20.08 -23.80 5.44
C PRO A 324 -20.09 -22.80 4.27
N LEU A 325 -19.88 -21.53 4.57
CA LEU A 325 -19.87 -20.48 3.56
C LEU A 325 -18.44 -20.16 3.10
N PRO A 326 -18.25 -19.82 1.82
CA PRO A 326 -17.00 -19.29 1.32
C PRO A 326 -16.74 -17.89 1.91
N VAL A 327 -15.48 -17.47 1.82
CA VAL A 327 -14.98 -16.19 2.32
C VAL A 327 -14.66 -15.31 1.14
N ALA A 328 -14.92 -14.01 1.25
CA ALA A 328 -14.53 -13.09 0.20
C ALA A 328 -13.01 -13.06 0.06
N VAL A 329 -12.55 -13.34 -1.17
CA VAL A 329 -11.16 -13.17 -1.59
C VAL A 329 -11.06 -12.01 -2.56
N GLY A 330 -9.85 -11.56 -2.90
CA GLY A 330 -9.65 -10.42 -3.80
C GLY A 330 -10.49 -10.51 -5.08
N ASP A 331 -10.63 -11.70 -5.66
CA ASP A 331 -11.39 -11.91 -6.91
C ASP A 331 -12.90 -11.62 -6.82
N ALA A 332 -13.45 -11.46 -5.61
CA ALA A 332 -14.88 -11.25 -5.40
C ALA A 332 -15.28 -9.76 -5.33
N VAL A 333 -14.33 -8.82 -5.40
CA VAL A 333 -14.62 -7.39 -5.24
C VAL A 333 -15.36 -6.85 -6.46
N SER A 334 -16.55 -6.29 -6.25
CA SER A 334 -17.40 -5.70 -7.27
C SER A 334 -17.69 -4.22 -6.98
N HIS A 335 -17.64 -3.42 -8.05
CA HIS A 335 -18.13 -2.03 -8.08
C HIS A 335 -19.55 -2.01 -8.64
N SER A 336 -20.48 -2.73 -8.00
CA SER A 336 -21.89 -2.69 -8.39
C SER A 336 -22.62 -1.73 -7.46
N PRO A 337 -22.88 -0.47 -7.88
CA PRO A 337 -23.67 0.44 -7.06
C PRO A 337 -25.07 -0.16 -6.82
N PRO A 338 -25.68 0.08 -5.65
CA PRO A 338 -27.11 -0.14 -5.50
C PRO A 338 -27.84 0.68 -6.56
N ALA A 339 -28.89 0.13 -7.17
CA ALA A 339 -29.67 0.79 -8.23
C ALA A 339 -30.33 2.14 -7.83
N SER A 340 -30.13 2.58 -6.58
CA SER A 340 -30.78 3.74 -5.97
C SER A 340 -29.85 4.59 -5.10
N ALA A 341 -28.52 4.42 -5.16
CA ALA A 341 -27.61 5.24 -4.35
C ALA A 341 -27.31 6.57 -5.05
N GLU A 342 -27.83 7.67 -4.50
CA GLU A 342 -27.43 9.04 -4.87
C GLU A 342 -25.96 9.27 -4.51
N ASN A 343 -25.20 9.91 -5.41
CA ASN A 343 -23.77 10.26 -5.34
C ASN A 343 -23.22 10.52 -3.91
N THR A 344 -22.83 9.46 -3.19
CA THR A 344 -21.90 9.57 -2.07
C THR A 344 -20.48 9.48 -2.61
N GLU A 345 -19.59 10.37 -2.17
CA GLU A 345 -18.21 10.53 -2.72
C GLU A 345 -17.35 9.25 -2.68
N GLN A 346 -17.74 8.23 -1.91
CA GLN A 346 -17.15 6.89 -1.97
C GLN A 346 -18.28 5.85 -1.96
N GLU A 347 -18.50 5.21 -3.11
CA GLU A 347 -19.39 4.07 -3.20
C GLU A 347 -18.83 2.90 -2.37
N PRO A 348 -19.67 2.20 -1.58
CA PRO A 348 -19.21 1.02 -0.87
C PRO A 348 -18.77 -0.07 -1.85
N LEU A 349 -17.66 -0.73 -1.52
CA LEU A 349 -17.18 -1.89 -2.26
C LEU A 349 -17.90 -3.13 -1.78
N PHE A 350 -18.31 -3.99 -2.70
CA PHE A 350 -19.02 -5.23 -2.37
C PHE A 350 -18.16 -6.45 -2.66
N SER A 351 -18.39 -7.52 -1.91
CA SER A 351 -17.91 -8.86 -2.26
C SER A 351 -19.11 -9.78 -2.44
N ASP A 352 -19.38 -10.20 -3.68
CA ASP A 352 -20.53 -11.03 -4.02
C ASP A 352 -20.16 -12.52 -4.05
N LEU A 353 -20.86 -13.31 -3.24
CA LEU A 353 -20.66 -14.76 -3.13
C LEU A 353 -21.96 -15.49 -3.45
N TYR A 354 -21.90 -16.45 -4.36
CA TYR A 354 -23.09 -17.20 -4.83
C TYR A 354 -23.09 -18.61 -4.24
N ILE A 355 -24.18 -18.97 -3.55
CA ILE A 355 -24.35 -20.25 -2.87
C ILE A 355 -25.53 -20.98 -3.48
N TYR A 356 -25.29 -22.16 -4.03
CA TYR A 356 -26.32 -23.01 -4.60
C TYR A 356 -26.74 -24.04 -3.54
N LEU A 357 -28.04 -24.08 -3.23
CA LEU A 357 -28.63 -24.94 -2.19
C LEU A 357 -29.36 -26.14 -2.79
#